data_AF-U9SFH2-F1
#
_entry.id   AF-U9SFH2-F1
#
_cell.length_a   1.000
_cell.length_b   1.000
_cell.length_c   1.000
_cell.angle_alpha   90.00
_cell.angle_beta   90.00
_cell.angle_gamma   90.00
#
_symmetry.space_group_name_H-M   'P 1'
#
loop_
_entity.id
_entity.type
_entity.pdbx_description
1 polymer ?
#
loop_
_entity_poly.entity_id
_entity_poly.type
_entity_poly.pdbx_seq_one_letter_code
_entity_poly.pdbx_strand_id
1 'polypeptide(L)'
;MNTDNDPFDTTQKLKSSPVPVLFIPLKDNEDKCNHCGTEYSKSLKYNQKYCKNCLFRYIQNITVNNKYLNVHLSTNNSQCIKHKTTRKDFYTTSIQEWCEYCSEILYFTQVVTRNIYCWHIFNVEHCELCNYRRLSIYQVSSGWVESTLNKKSILILYLPWWDSYSQCIVCYEELKYIYQESKSYCQKWCSHCFIVYNGCRYCLTTNMIFGITDQSQCKKCKRTSFIRIDITDRNYIIEEFLASIRIDNKNLHLIGNYKNRNTIGYPSGLYSFINKNLRLSLHKKTIKEIEEVKWIPYSQITDLKKIAEGGFSIIYKATWEGIDVAVKKLHDSQNISKYFLNELRSLYQCNDGNEWVIGCYGFTQDPITKEYMLILNYAEDSKVFIVRILYIEIFIVEICYYLNIGKLET
;
A
#
# COMPACT_ATOMS: atom_id res chain seq x y z
N MET A 1 26.68 14.14 -22.94
CA MET A 1 25.79 15.32 -22.94
C MET A 1 24.60 14.98 -22.07
N ASN A 2 24.45 15.67 -20.94
CA ASN A 2 23.38 15.44 -19.96
C ASN A 2 22.05 15.96 -20.50
N THR A 3 21.08 15.07 -20.69
CA THR A 3 19.68 15.42 -20.96
C THR A 3 18.81 14.78 -19.89
N ASP A 4 18.83 15.34 -18.67
CA ASP A 4 17.98 14.87 -17.55
C ASP A 4 17.51 16.03 -16.65
N ASN A 5 17.38 17.24 -17.20
CA ASN A 5 16.72 18.34 -16.52
C ASN A 5 15.45 18.72 -17.28
N ASP A 6 14.32 18.12 -16.89
CA ASP A 6 13.00 18.63 -17.27
C ASP A 6 12.72 19.90 -16.43
N PRO A 7 12.54 21.09 -17.03
CA PRO A 7 12.36 22.36 -16.30
C PRO A 7 11.10 22.45 -15.43
N PHE A 8 10.21 21.45 -15.49
CA PHE A 8 8.83 21.54 -14.99
C PHE A 8 8.51 20.72 -13.72
N ASP A 9 9.48 19.97 -13.15
CA ASP A 9 9.31 19.35 -11.83
C ASP A 9 9.53 20.36 -10.69
N THR A 10 8.43 20.90 -10.17
CA THR A 10 8.46 21.87 -9.05
C THR A 10 8.98 21.27 -7.74
N THR A 11 8.94 19.94 -7.55
CA THR A 11 9.41 19.28 -6.32
C THR A 11 10.90 18.91 -6.35
N GLN A 12 11.50 18.84 -7.54
CA GLN A 12 12.94 18.62 -7.74
C GLN A 12 13.79 19.77 -7.17
N LYS A 13 13.27 21.01 -7.16
CA LYS A 13 14.02 22.20 -6.70
C LYS A 13 14.14 22.30 -5.17
N LEU A 14 13.23 21.69 -4.42
CA LEU A 14 13.24 21.75 -2.96
C LEU A 14 14.33 20.84 -2.39
N LYS A 15 15.10 21.32 -1.40
CA LYS A 15 16.02 20.51 -0.60
C LYS A 15 15.27 19.76 0.51
N SER A 16 15.90 18.72 1.07
CA SER A 16 15.41 18.12 2.31
C SER A 16 15.52 19.11 3.47
N SER A 17 14.49 19.19 4.30
CA SER A 17 14.51 19.99 5.52
C SER A 17 15.60 19.49 6.47
N PRO A 18 16.30 20.38 7.21
CA PRO A 18 17.23 19.97 8.26
C PRO A 18 16.52 19.36 9.47
N VAL A 19 15.26 19.71 9.71
CA VAL A 19 14.44 19.23 10.83
C VAL A 19 13.15 18.57 10.32
N PRO A 20 12.56 17.60 11.04
CA PRO A 20 11.36 16.92 10.57
C PRO A 20 10.14 17.86 10.55
N VAL A 21 9.31 17.75 9.50
CA VAL A 21 8.04 18.47 9.38
C VAL A 21 6.95 17.77 10.18
N LEU A 22 6.77 18.21 11.43
CA LEU A 22 5.83 17.61 12.39
C LEU A 22 4.47 18.31 12.45
N PHE A 23 4.30 19.45 11.77
CA PHE A 23 3.04 20.19 11.81
C PHE A 23 1.97 19.66 10.85
N ILE A 24 2.31 18.76 9.94
CA ILE A 24 1.34 18.08 9.05
C ILE A 24 0.90 16.76 9.71
N PRO A 25 -0.41 16.44 9.80
CA PRO A 25 -0.85 15.18 10.36
C PRO A 25 -0.40 13.97 9.53
N LEU A 26 -0.22 12.83 10.18
CA LEU A 26 -0.12 11.55 9.46
C LEU A 26 -1.50 11.00 9.12
N LYS A 27 -2.47 11.17 10.02
CA LYS A 27 -3.84 10.69 9.90
C LYS A 27 -4.77 11.87 9.71
N ASP A 28 -5.40 11.97 8.55
CA ASP A 28 -6.29 13.08 8.19
C ASP A 28 -7.55 13.20 9.05
N ASN A 29 -8.00 12.10 9.66
CA ASN A 29 -9.17 12.09 10.54
C ASN A 29 -8.90 12.52 12.00
N GLU A 30 -7.65 12.81 12.38
CA GLU A 30 -7.33 13.33 13.71
C GLU A 30 -7.58 14.84 13.81
N ASP A 31 -8.21 15.27 14.90
CA ASP A 31 -8.51 16.69 15.13
C ASP A 31 -7.44 17.40 15.97
N LYS A 32 -6.72 16.66 16.82
CA LYS A 32 -5.64 17.18 17.67
C LYS A 32 -4.27 16.76 17.17
N CYS A 33 -3.29 17.64 17.35
CA CYS A 33 -1.92 17.39 16.96
C CYS A 33 -1.24 16.39 17.88
N ASN A 34 -0.73 15.30 17.30
CA ASN A 34 -0.04 14.22 18.04
C ASN A 34 1.29 14.66 18.70
N HIS A 35 1.73 15.90 18.48
CA HIS A 35 2.99 16.42 19.01
C HIS A 35 2.80 17.45 20.12
N CYS A 36 1.73 18.23 20.10
CA CYS A 36 1.50 19.30 21.08
C CYS A 36 0.10 19.32 21.67
N GLY A 37 -0.79 18.42 21.24
CA GLY A 37 -2.16 18.30 21.73
C GLY A 37 -3.14 19.38 21.25
N THR A 38 -2.68 20.43 20.56
CA THR A 38 -3.57 21.50 20.06
C THR A 38 -4.34 21.06 18.82
N GLU A 39 -5.52 21.62 18.62
CA GLU A 39 -6.32 21.36 17.42
C GLU A 39 -5.60 21.75 16.13
N TYR A 40 -5.79 20.94 15.09
CA TYR A 40 -5.30 21.24 13.76
C TYR A 40 -6.10 22.39 13.14
N SER A 41 -5.39 23.36 12.57
CA SER A 41 -5.96 24.37 11.68
C SER A 41 -6.11 23.80 10.27
N LYS A 42 -6.97 24.41 9.45
CA LYS A 42 -7.17 24.05 8.04
C LYS A 42 -6.65 25.15 7.12
N SER A 43 -6.08 24.77 5.98
CA SER A 43 -5.71 25.72 4.93
C SER A 43 -6.94 26.27 4.22
N LEU A 44 -6.85 27.50 3.72
CA LEU A 44 -8.00 28.23 3.17
C LEU A 44 -8.57 27.58 1.90
N LYS A 45 -7.71 27.12 0.97
CA LYS A 45 -8.19 26.66 -0.36
C LYS A 45 -8.54 25.17 -0.39
N TYR A 46 -7.84 24.33 0.37
CA TYR A 46 -7.95 22.87 0.22
C TYR A 46 -8.24 22.12 1.54
N ASN A 47 -8.48 22.84 2.64
CA ASN A 47 -8.73 22.24 3.95
C ASN A 47 -7.61 21.29 4.42
N GLN A 48 -6.36 21.56 4.02
CA GLN A 48 -5.22 20.78 4.49
C GLN A 48 -5.04 21.04 5.98
N LYS A 49 -5.08 19.99 6.79
CA LYS A 49 -4.83 20.10 8.23
C LYS A 49 -3.36 20.40 8.49
N TYR A 50 -3.08 21.34 9.40
CA TYR A 50 -1.75 21.67 9.90
C TYR A 50 -1.81 22.26 11.31
N CYS A 51 -0.79 22.03 12.13
CA CYS A 51 -0.71 22.55 13.50
C CYS A 51 0.06 23.87 13.52
N LYS A 52 -0.61 24.97 13.90
CA LYS A 52 0.03 26.31 14.00
C LYS A 52 1.20 26.33 14.98
N ASN A 53 1.05 25.70 16.15
CA ASN A 53 2.11 25.68 17.18
C ASN A 53 3.35 24.93 16.71
N CYS A 54 3.18 23.76 16.11
CA CYS A 54 4.29 22.98 15.56
C CYS A 54 4.90 23.67 14.33
N LEU A 55 4.11 24.40 13.54
CA LEU A 55 4.61 25.19 12.42
C LEU A 55 5.48 26.35 12.90
N PHE A 56 5.04 27.07 13.93
CA PHE A 56 5.83 28.14 14.54
C PHE A 56 7.19 27.62 15.03
N ARG A 57 7.20 26.51 15.78
CA ARG A 57 8.45 25.85 16.22
C ARG A 57 9.31 25.38 15.04
N TYR A 58 8.71 24.89 13.96
CA TYR A 58 9.45 24.50 12.76
C TYR A 58 10.15 25.69 12.11
N ILE A 59 9.46 26.82 11.95
CA ILE A 59 10.01 28.05 11.35
C ILE A 59 11.20 28.56 12.16
N GLN A 60 11.14 28.53 13.50
CA GLN A 60 12.24 28.94 14.38
C GLN A 60 13.51 28.10 14.21
N ASN A 61 13.38 26.84 13.77
CA ASN A 61 14.50 25.90 13.67
C ASN A 61 15.10 25.79 12.25
N ILE A 62 14.61 26.57 11.27
CA ILE A 62 15.14 26.58 9.91
C ILE A 62 15.82 27.92 9.59
N THR A 63 17.00 27.86 8.97
CA THR A 63 17.86 29.03 8.75
C THR A 63 17.72 29.66 7.36
N VAL A 64 17.03 29.02 6.40
CA VAL A 64 17.00 29.49 5.00
C VAL A 64 15.61 29.46 4.35
N ASN A 65 15.25 30.57 3.69
CA ASN A 65 13.97 30.80 3.01
C ASN A 65 13.74 29.86 1.82
N ASN A 66 12.49 29.42 1.62
CA ASN A 66 11.98 28.78 0.39
C ASN A 66 12.70 27.52 -0.12
N LYS A 67 13.63 26.95 0.66
CA LYS A 67 14.41 25.79 0.20
C LYS A 67 13.73 24.47 0.51
N TYR A 68 12.91 24.37 1.55
CA TYR A 68 12.52 23.07 2.12
C TYR A 68 11.04 22.72 1.91
N LEU A 69 10.19 23.74 1.85
CA LEU A 69 8.76 23.61 1.77
C LEU A 69 8.25 24.60 0.73
N ASN A 70 7.32 24.16 -0.11
CA ASN A 70 6.57 25.05 -0.97
C ASN A 70 5.16 25.24 -0.40
N VAL A 71 4.93 26.44 0.12
CA VAL A 71 3.68 26.89 0.74
C VAL A 71 3.17 28.10 -0.03
N HIS A 72 1.86 28.32 -0.08
CA HIS A 72 1.28 29.57 -0.57
C HIS A 72 0.57 30.25 0.58
N LEU A 73 0.95 31.49 0.85
CA LEU A 73 0.44 32.31 1.94
C LEU A 73 -0.28 33.54 1.38
N SER A 74 -1.36 33.96 2.06
CA SER A 74 -1.97 35.27 1.91
C SER A 74 -1.78 36.07 3.18
N THR A 75 -1.64 37.38 3.06
CA THR A 75 -1.63 38.29 4.22
C THR A 75 -2.71 39.35 4.04
N ASN A 76 -3.62 39.41 5.01
CA ASN A 76 -4.85 40.21 4.90
C ASN A 76 -4.89 41.37 5.90
N ASN A 77 -3.89 41.51 6.80
CA ASN A 77 -3.87 42.55 7.83
C ASN A 77 -2.74 43.56 7.63
N SER A 78 -3.14 44.81 7.40
CA SER A 78 -2.29 45.98 7.24
C SER A 78 -1.61 46.47 8.53
N GLN A 79 -2.04 46.00 9.71
CA GLN A 79 -1.62 46.49 11.03
C GLN A 79 -0.98 45.39 11.92
N CYS A 80 -0.24 44.47 11.32
CA CYS A 80 0.46 43.44 12.10
C CYS A 80 1.67 44.02 12.86
N ILE A 81 1.70 43.92 14.19
CA ILE A 81 2.80 44.43 15.04
C ILE A 81 4.16 43.82 14.65
N LYS A 82 4.18 42.57 14.16
CA LYS A 82 5.41 41.89 13.70
C LYS A 82 5.89 42.37 12.32
N HIS A 83 5.02 42.95 11.48
CA HIS A 83 5.38 43.39 10.13
C HIS A 83 5.26 44.92 10.03
N LYS A 84 6.40 45.61 9.96
CA LYS A 84 6.49 47.08 9.92
C LYS A 84 5.84 47.76 8.70
N THR A 85 5.52 47.02 7.64
CA THR A 85 4.93 47.56 6.41
C THR A 85 3.52 47.02 6.18
N THR A 86 2.64 47.91 5.71
CA THR A 86 1.26 47.64 5.31
C THR A 86 1.23 46.58 4.19
N ARG A 87 0.95 45.32 4.53
CA ARG A 87 0.84 44.21 3.55
C ARG A 87 -0.63 43.81 3.42
N LYS A 88 -1.38 44.54 2.57
CA LYS A 88 -2.74 44.17 2.19
C LYS A 88 -2.66 43.34 0.90
N ASP A 89 -3.29 42.17 0.89
CA ASP A 89 -3.39 41.26 -0.28
C ASP A 89 -2.02 40.78 -0.81
N PHE A 90 -1.04 40.62 0.08
CA PHE A 90 0.31 40.16 -0.29
C PHE A 90 0.39 38.63 -0.29
N TYR A 91 0.82 38.09 -1.42
CA TYR A 91 1.03 36.66 -1.65
C TYR A 91 2.52 36.32 -1.63
N THR A 92 2.88 35.27 -0.89
CA THR A 92 4.26 34.80 -0.81
C THR A 92 4.34 33.28 -0.74
N THR A 93 5.48 32.74 -1.15
CA THR A 93 5.80 31.32 -0.99
C THR A 93 6.72 31.03 0.19
N SER A 94 7.17 32.09 0.89
CA SER A 94 8.10 32.03 2.02
C SER A 94 7.42 31.69 3.33
N ILE A 95 7.65 30.46 3.81
CA ILE A 95 7.12 30.02 5.11
C ILE A 95 7.66 30.86 6.28
N GLN A 96 8.85 31.46 6.15
CA GLN A 96 9.40 32.37 7.17
C GLN A 96 8.64 33.70 7.28
N GLU A 97 7.89 34.09 6.25
CA GLU A 97 7.02 35.27 6.30
C GLU A 97 5.65 34.96 6.92
N TRP A 98 5.41 33.70 7.31
CA TRP A 98 4.19 33.34 8.01
C TRP A 98 4.15 33.98 9.39
N CYS A 99 3.04 34.65 9.68
CA CYS A 99 2.72 35.20 10.98
C CYS A 99 1.35 34.71 11.45
N GLU A 100 1.30 34.20 12.67
CA GLU A 100 0.09 33.66 13.28
C GLU A 100 -1.10 34.63 13.35
N TYR A 101 -0.84 35.94 13.34
CA TYR A 101 -1.85 37.00 13.49
C TYR A 101 -2.36 37.59 12.18
N CYS A 102 -1.59 37.48 11.08
CA CYS A 102 -1.92 38.18 9.84
C CYS A 102 -1.77 37.34 8.57
N SER A 103 -1.22 36.13 8.68
CA SER A 103 -0.99 35.25 7.53
C SER A 103 -1.96 34.07 7.57
N GLU A 104 -2.58 33.83 6.42
CA GLU A 104 -3.37 32.64 6.16
C GLU A 104 -2.61 31.71 5.23
N ILE A 105 -2.60 30.42 5.57
CA ILE A 105 -2.04 29.40 4.68
C ILE A 105 -3.11 29.04 3.66
N LEU A 106 -2.85 29.36 2.39
CA LEU A 106 -3.71 28.97 1.28
C LEU A 106 -3.63 27.46 1.06
N TYR A 107 -2.40 26.95 0.88
CA TYR A 107 -2.12 25.53 0.73
C TYR A 107 -0.61 25.21 0.76
N PHE A 108 -0.28 23.94 0.98
CA PHE A 108 1.03 23.35 0.78
C PHE A 108 1.03 22.51 -0.51
N THR A 109 2.05 22.65 -1.35
CA THR A 109 2.11 21.85 -2.60
C THR A 109 2.57 20.42 -2.37
N GLN A 110 3.13 20.09 -1.21
CA GLN A 110 3.59 18.73 -0.91
C GLN A 110 2.55 17.91 -0.14
N VAL A 111 1.36 18.47 0.15
CA VAL A 111 0.31 17.79 0.94
C VAL A 111 -0.93 17.63 0.07
N VAL A 112 -1.50 16.43 0.02
CA VAL A 112 -2.65 16.12 -0.84
C VAL A 112 -3.91 15.93 0.00
N THR A 113 -5.08 16.30 -0.53
CA THR A 113 -6.36 16.20 0.19
C THR A 113 -7.40 15.41 -0.59
N ARG A 114 -8.29 14.72 0.14
CA ARG A 114 -9.37 13.88 -0.43
C ARG A 114 -10.43 14.66 -1.21
N ASN A 115 -10.56 15.96 -0.97
CA ASN A 115 -11.81 16.67 -1.17
C ASN A 115 -12.29 16.61 -2.63
N ILE A 116 -13.42 15.93 -2.85
CA ILE A 116 -14.08 15.67 -4.15
C ILE A 116 -14.42 16.99 -4.89
N TYR A 117 -14.61 18.08 -4.17
CA TYR A 117 -14.90 19.39 -4.77
C TYR A 117 -13.68 20.08 -5.40
N CYS A 118 -12.46 19.69 -5.04
CA CYS A 118 -11.28 20.10 -5.80
C CYS A 118 -11.31 19.54 -7.23
N TRP A 119 -12.06 18.46 -7.45
CA TRP A 119 -12.14 17.76 -8.73
C TRP A 119 -12.94 18.57 -9.76
N HIS A 120 -13.78 19.50 -9.29
CA HIS A 120 -14.52 20.44 -10.14
C HIS A 120 -13.80 21.80 -10.28
N ILE A 121 -13.09 22.28 -9.26
CA ILE A 121 -12.32 23.55 -9.37
C ILE A 121 -11.20 23.46 -10.41
N PHE A 122 -10.65 22.26 -10.66
CA PHE A 122 -9.59 22.06 -11.65
C PHE A 122 -10.08 21.65 -13.05
N ASN A 123 -11.39 21.41 -13.22
CA ASN A 123 -12.03 21.18 -14.52
C ASN A 123 -12.68 22.45 -15.10
N VAL A 124 -12.69 23.55 -14.34
CA VAL A 124 -13.03 24.86 -14.87
C VAL A 124 -11.72 25.55 -15.23
N GLU A 125 -11.48 25.66 -16.53
CA GLU A 125 -10.57 26.68 -17.05
C GLU A 125 -10.97 28.03 -16.43
N HIS A 126 -10.12 28.53 -15.52
CA HIS A 126 -10.02 29.91 -14.98
C HIS A 126 -10.04 29.96 -13.44
N CYS A 127 -8.83 29.99 -12.86
CA CYS A 127 -8.59 30.64 -11.58
C CYS A 127 -8.49 32.15 -11.83
N GLU A 128 -9.53 32.93 -11.52
CA GLU A 128 -9.51 34.40 -11.68
C GLU A 128 -8.42 35.10 -10.85
N LEU A 129 -7.85 34.41 -9.84
CA LEU A 129 -6.77 34.93 -9.00
C LEU A 129 -5.36 34.62 -9.51
N CYS A 130 -5.21 33.75 -10.51
CA CYS A 130 -3.91 33.27 -10.92
C CYS A 130 -3.80 33.14 -12.45
N ASN A 131 -3.34 34.24 -13.06
CA ASN A 131 -3.08 34.42 -14.50
C ASN A 131 -1.92 33.56 -15.05
N TYR A 132 -1.70 32.36 -14.50
CA TYR A 132 -0.62 31.45 -14.89
C TYR A 132 -1.16 30.03 -15.14
N ARG A 133 -1.19 29.65 -16.41
CA ARG A 133 -1.09 28.25 -16.86
C ARG A 133 0.20 27.65 -16.28
N ARG A 134 0.16 26.92 -15.16
CA ARG A 134 1.19 25.93 -14.75
C ARG A 134 0.81 25.31 -13.40
N LEU A 135 -0.07 24.32 -13.43
CA LEU A 135 -0.35 23.46 -12.29
C LEU A 135 0.80 22.45 -12.10
N SER A 136 1.22 22.25 -10.85
CA SER A 136 2.36 21.42 -10.44
C SER A 136 2.25 20.01 -11.00
N ILE A 137 3.13 19.67 -11.95
CA ILE A 137 3.24 18.30 -12.48
C ILE A 137 3.99 17.49 -11.44
N TYR A 138 3.30 16.62 -10.72
CA TYR A 138 3.99 15.66 -9.85
C TYR A 138 4.59 14.54 -10.70
N GLN A 139 5.92 14.41 -10.65
CA GLN A 139 6.61 13.30 -11.30
C GLN A 139 6.73 12.13 -10.32
N VAL A 140 5.89 11.12 -10.53
CA VAL A 140 5.98 9.86 -9.81
C VAL A 140 7.04 9.01 -10.47
N SER A 141 7.79 8.28 -9.66
CA SER A 141 8.74 7.31 -10.17
C SER A 141 8.57 5.99 -9.44
N SER A 142 9.01 4.92 -10.06
CA SER A 142 8.90 3.56 -9.55
C SER A 142 10.28 2.93 -9.38
N GLY A 143 10.32 1.81 -8.69
CA GLY A 143 11.46 0.92 -8.59
C GLY A 143 11.00 -0.42 -8.05
N TRP A 144 11.95 -1.30 -7.80
CA TRP A 144 11.71 -2.61 -7.24
C TRP A 144 12.64 -2.85 -6.06
N VAL A 145 12.13 -3.46 -4.99
CA VAL A 145 12.89 -3.79 -3.78
C VAL A 145 12.66 -5.24 -3.39
N GLU A 146 13.56 -5.79 -2.59
CA GLU A 146 13.45 -7.18 -2.11
C GLU A 146 12.43 -7.27 -0.97
N SER A 147 11.54 -8.26 -1.05
CA SER A 147 10.64 -8.62 0.06
C SER A 147 11.41 -9.35 1.17
N THR A 148 11.12 -8.99 2.41
CA THR A 148 11.74 -9.62 3.58
C THR A 148 11.29 -11.08 3.75
N LEU A 149 10.07 -11.41 3.33
CA LEU A 149 9.49 -12.74 3.58
C LEU A 149 9.95 -13.79 2.57
N ASN A 150 9.90 -13.48 1.28
CA ASN A 150 10.10 -14.48 0.21
C ASN A 150 11.22 -14.14 -0.76
N LYS A 151 11.98 -13.05 -0.50
CA LYS A 151 13.09 -12.59 -1.34
C LYS A 151 12.72 -12.25 -2.78
N LYS A 152 11.43 -12.11 -3.09
CA LYS A 152 10.96 -11.67 -4.41
C LYS A 152 11.07 -10.17 -4.55
N SER A 153 11.16 -9.74 -5.80
CA SER A 153 11.10 -8.35 -6.20
C SER A 153 9.66 -7.82 -6.06
N ILE A 154 9.47 -6.76 -5.27
CA ILE A 154 8.17 -6.10 -5.05
C ILE A 154 8.23 -4.63 -5.51
N LEU A 155 7.10 -4.13 -6.00
CA LEU A 155 6.99 -2.79 -6.55
C LEU A 155 7.05 -1.72 -5.44
N ILE A 156 7.83 -0.67 -5.67
CA ILE A 156 7.82 0.55 -4.87
C ILE A 156 7.54 1.76 -5.76
N LEU A 157 6.58 2.59 -5.36
CA LEU A 157 6.31 3.90 -5.94
C LEU A 157 6.83 5.00 -5.02
N TYR A 158 7.53 5.96 -5.60
CA TYR A 158 8.06 7.14 -4.93
C TYR A 158 7.15 8.33 -5.26
N LEU A 159 6.26 8.67 -4.33
CA LEU A 159 5.32 9.77 -4.45
C LEU A 159 5.99 11.07 -3.96
N PRO A 160 6.05 12.13 -4.78
CA PRO A 160 6.66 13.42 -4.40
C PRO A 160 5.80 14.24 -3.42
N TRP A 161 4.78 13.65 -2.82
CA TRP A 161 3.89 14.28 -1.84
C TRP A 161 3.66 13.41 -0.61
N TRP A 162 3.18 14.04 0.45
CA TRP A 162 2.82 13.43 1.73
C TRP A 162 1.41 12.88 1.68
N ASP A 163 1.28 11.56 1.86
CA ASP A 163 0.02 10.86 1.92
C ASP A 163 -0.48 10.79 3.38
N SER A 164 -1.51 11.57 3.70
CA SER A 164 -2.13 11.60 5.02
C SER A 164 -3.40 10.73 5.12
N TYR A 165 -3.73 9.96 4.08
CA TYR A 165 -4.99 9.20 4.07
C TYR A 165 -5.01 8.12 5.13
N SER A 166 -6.13 8.00 5.84
CA SER A 166 -6.35 6.97 6.85
C SER A 166 -6.85 5.63 6.28
N GLN A 167 -7.23 5.58 5.00
CA GLN A 167 -7.78 4.39 4.35
C GLN A 167 -6.89 3.88 3.21
N CYS A 168 -6.89 2.57 3.00
CA CYS A 168 -6.21 1.95 1.87
C CYS A 168 -6.82 2.41 0.55
N ILE A 169 -6.00 2.81 -0.41
CA ILE A 169 -6.52 3.27 -1.71
C ILE A 169 -7.14 2.15 -2.56
N VAL A 170 -6.97 0.88 -2.17
CA VAL A 170 -7.42 -0.29 -2.93
C VAL A 170 -8.69 -0.90 -2.32
N CYS A 171 -8.64 -1.33 -1.06
CA CYS A 171 -9.77 -1.95 -0.36
C CYS A 171 -10.59 -1.00 0.51
N TYR A 172 -10.16 0.27 0.69
CA TYR A 172 -10.80 1.27 1.55
C TYR A 172 -10.86 0.97 3.05
N GLU A 173 -10.28 -0.14 3.51
CA GLU A 173 -10.13 -0.42 4.94
C GLU A 173 -9.21 0.60 5.62
N GLU A 174 -9.40 0.79 6.93
CA GLU A 174 -8.55 1.65 7.74
C GLU A 174 -7.12 1.09 7.81
N LEU A 175 -6.14 1.96 7.62
CA LEU A 175 -4.73 1.60 7.65
C LEU A 175 -4.27 1.40 9.10
N LYS A 176 -3.50 0.34 9.33
CA LYS A 176 -2.79 0.09 10.58
C LYS A 176 -1.55 0.96 10.64
N TYR A 177 -1.30 1.59 11.78
CA TYR A 177 -0.15 2.47 11.99
C TYR A 177 0.98 1.71 12.67
N ILE A 178 2.20 1.88 12.16
CA ILE A 178 3.38 1.18 12.69
C ILE A 178 4.00 2.07 13.77
N TYR A 179 3.90 1.63 15.02
CA TYR A 179 4.45 2.33 16.18
C TYR A 179 5.94 2.02 16.32
N GLN A 180 6.75 3.07 16.48
CA GLN A 180 8.15 2.93 16.89
C GLN A 180 8.28 3.67 18.23
N GLU A 181 8.71 2.95 19.27
CA GLU A 181 8.81 3.43 20.67
C GLU A 181 9.65 4.70 20.87
N SER A 182 10.28 5.24 19.82
CA SER A 182 11.15 6.42 19.89
C SER A 182 11.12 7.37 18.69
N LYS A 183 10.24 7.19 17.68
CA LYS A 183 10.22 8.04 16.47
C LYS A 183 8.82 8.43 16.00
N SER A 184 8.72 9.64 15.45
CA SER A 184 7.48 10.23 14.94
C SER A 184 6.79 9.33 13.92
N TYR A 185 5.46 9.29 14.00
CA TYR A 185 4.59 8.52 13.10
C TYR A 185 4.84 8.87 11.63
N CYS A 186 5.39 7.91 10.88
CA CYS A 186 5.64 8.07 9.44
C CYS A 186 5.18 6.87 8.61
N GLN A 187 4.73 5.79 9.25
CA GLN A 187 4.50 4.51 8.60
C GLN A 187 3.10 4.01 8.90
N LYS A 188 2.41 3.56 7.86
CA LYS A 188 1.08 2.96 7.91
C LYS A 188 0.98 1.89 6.85
N TRP A 189 0.14 0.90 7.03
CA TRP A 189 -0.01 -0.20 6.08
C TRP A 189 -1.42 -0.79 6.07
N CYS A 190 -1.78 -1.42 4.97
CA CYS A 190 -3.01 -2.17 4.84
C CYS A 190 -2.72 -3.65 5.07
N SER A 191 -3.35 -4.28 6.07
CA SER A 191 -3.17 -5.72 6.31
C SER A 191 -3.91 -6.62 5.33
N HIS A 192 -4.92 -6.10 4.62
CA HIS A 192 -5.62 -6.87 3.60
C HIS A 192 -4.89 -6.82 2.24
N CYS A 193 -4.40 -5.66 1.84
CA CYS A 193 -3.69 -5.49 0.56
C CYS A 193 -2.16 -5.64 0.66
N PHE A 194 -1.62 -5.75 1.87
CA PHE A 194 -0.17 -5.75 2.14
C PHE A 194 0.58 -4.57 1.49
N ILE A 195 -0.06 -3.40 1.49
CA ILE A 195 0.53 -2.15 0.97
C ILE A 195 1.08 -1.33 2.12
N VAL A 196 2.37 -1.02 2.10
CA VAL A 196 3.04 -0.16 3.09
C VAL A 196 3.20 1.24 2.53
N TYR A 197 2.87 2.24 3.34
CA TYR A 197 3.11 3.66 3.07
C TYR A 197 4.14 4.17 4.06
N ASN A 198 5.34 4.47 3.56
CA ASN A 198 6.47 4.97 4.34
C ASN A 198 6.75 6.43 3.98
N GLY A 199 6.36 7.34 4.86
CA GLY A 199 6.54 8.78 4.72
C GLY A 199 7.94 9.25 5.14
N CYS A 200 8.43 10.31 4.48
CA CYS A 200 9.64 11.03 4.89
C CYS A 200 9.30 12.43 5.41
N ARG A 201 9.42 12.65 6.73
CA ARG A 201 9.13 13.94 7.38
C ARG A 201 10.07 15.07 6.98
N TYR A 202 11.24 14.76 6.43
CA TYR A 202 12.20 15.78 5.97
C TYR A 202 11.91 16.26 4.54
N CYS A 203 11.16 15.48 3.77
CA CYS A 203 10.89 15.77 2.37
C CYS A 203 9.40 15.95 2.05
N LEU A 204 8.51 15.56 2.97
CA LEU A 204 7.07 15.41 2.73
C LEU A 204 6.78 14.58 1.47
N THR A 205 7.41 13.41 1.39
CA THR A 205 7.23 12.43 0.32
C THR A 205 6.75 11.11 0.91
N THR A 206 6.15 10.25 0.08
CA THR A 206 5.66 8.93 0.51
C THR A 206 6.20 7.86 -0.42
N ASN A 207 6.79 6.82 0.16
CA ASN A 207 7.08 5.59 -0.57
C ASN A 207 5.91 4.63 -0.36
N MET A 208 5.27 4.20 -1.44
CA MET A 208 4.19 3.22 -1.42
C MET A 208 4.72 1.88 -1.94
N ILE A 209 4.68 0.85 -1.12
CA ILE A 209 5.33 -0.45 -1.35
C ILE A 209 4.24 -1.51 -1.43
N PHE A 210 4.23 -2.30 -2.50
CA PHE A 210 3.23 -3.34 -2.76
C PHE A 210 3.78 -4.70 -2.30
N GLY A 211 3.77 -4.90 -0.99
CA GLY A 211 4.37 -6.04 -0.27
C GLY A 211 5.13 -5.58 0.96
N ILE A 212 5.70 -6.54 1.71
CA ILE A 212 6.47 -6.25 2.92
C ILE A 212 7.98 -6.28 2.68
N THR A 213 8.66 -5.25 3.19
CA THR A 213 10.12 -5.10 3.22
C THR A 213 10.55 -4.52 4.59
N ASP A 214 11.79 -4.74 4.99
CA ASP A 214 12.35 -4.39 6.31
C ASP A 214 12.86 -2.96 6.36
N GLN A 215 13.08 -2.35 5.19
CA GLN A 215 13.54 -0.97 5.08
C GLN A 215 13.11 -0.32 3.77
N SER A 216 13.06 1.01 3.78
CA SER A 216 12.81 1.80 2.59
C SER A 216 13.59 3.10 2.66
N GLN A 217 14.20 3.49 1.53
CA GLN A 217 14.99 4.70 1.43
C GLN A 217 14.18 5.81 0.76
N CYS A 218 14.15 7.00 1.37
CA CYS A 218 13.56 8.17 0.73
C CYS A 218 14.37 8.52 -0.54
N LYS A 219 13.71 8.54 -1.70
CA LYS A 219 14.39 8.81 -2.98
C LYS A 219 15.11 10.16 -3.01
N LYS A 220 14.56 11.16 -2.31
CA LYS A 220 15.03 12.54 -2.29
C LYS A 220 16.18 12.80 -1.31
N CYS A 221 16.05 12.42 -0.04
CA CYS A 221 17.09 12.68 0.97
C CYS A 221 17.98 11.48 1.29
N LYS A 222 17.73 10.32 0.67
CA LYS A 222 18.48 9.07 0.89
C LYS A 222 18.48 8.54 2.33
N ARG A 223 17.66 9.10 3.22
CA ARG A 223 17.47 8.57 4.57
C ARG A 223 16.73 7.23 4.49
N THR A 224 17.25 6.23 5.20
CA THR A 224 16.64 4.91 5.34
C THR A 224 15.71 4.90 6.54
N SER A 225 14.51 4.35 6.34
CA SER A 225 13.55 4.05 7.39
C SER A 225 13.40 2.54 7.49
N PHE A 226 13.59 1.99 8.68
CA PHE A 226 13.26 0.58 8.95
C PHE A 226 11.75 0.43 9.13
N ILE A 227 11.19 -0.62 8.55
CA ILE A 227 9.77 -0.99 8.61
C ILE A 227 9.71 -2.25 9.47
N ARG A 228 9.06 -2.14 10.63
CA ARG A 228 8.85 -3.25 11.56
C ARG A 228 7.36 -3.48 11.69
N ILE A 229 6.84 -4.36 10.86
CA ILE A 229 5.49 -4.87 11.03
C ILE A 229 5.62 -6.10 11.91
N ASP A 230 4.89 -6.13 13.02
CA ASP A 230 4.87 -7.30 13.90
C ASP A 230 4.09 -8.41 13.20
N ILE A 231 4.83 -9.29 12.51
CA ILE A 231 4.33 -10.47 11.79
C ILE A 231 4.63 -11.71 12.65
N THR A 232 4.53 -11.60 13.98
CA THR A 232 4.78 -12.73 14.89
C THR A 232 3.76 -13.86 14.71
N ASP A 233 2.60 -13.59 14.11
CA ASP A 233 1.63 -14.61 13.72
C ASP A 233 1.93 -15.18 12.31
N ARG A 234 2.25 -16.48 12.26
CA ARG A 234 2.56 -17.24 11.02
C ARG A 234 1.44 -17.17 9.98
N ASN A 235 0.20 -16.88 10.40
CA ASN A 235 -0.92 -16.66 9.50
C ASN A 235 -0.66 -15.48 8.55
N TYR A 236 -0.02 -14.40 9.00
CA TYR A 236 0.24 -13.23 8.15
C TYR A 236 1.18 -13.51 6.98
N ILE A 237 2.12 -14.45 7.13
CA ILE A 237 3.04 -14.81 6.02
C ILE A 237 2.25 -15.47 4.88
N ILE A 238 1.28 -16.32 5.23
CA ILE A 238 0.45 -17.01 4.24
C ILE A 238 -0.59 -16.04 3.65
N GLU A 239 -1.18 -15.18 4.46
CA GLU A 239 -2.08 -14.12 3.98
C GLU A 239 -1.37 -13.14 3.02
N GLU A 240 -0.12 -12.75 3.30
CA GLU A 240 0.67 -11.92 2.37
C GLU A 240 0.94 -12.68 1.08
N PHE A 241 1.30 -13.95 1.20
CA PHE A 241 1.53 -14.79 0.03
C PHE A 241 0.27 -14.87 -0.84
N LEU A 242 -0.90 -15.11 -0.24
CA LEU A 242 -2.18 -15.10 -0.94
C LEU A 242 -2.47 -13.75 -1.57
N ALA A 243 -2.24 -12.64 -0.86
CA ALA A 243 -2.37 -11.29 -1.42
C ALA A 243 -1.44 -11.07 -2.62
N SER A 244 -0.21 -11.58 -2.56
CA SER A 244 0.77 -11.49 -3.65
C SER A 244 0.36 -12.31 -4.88
N ILE A 245 -0.38 -13.41 -4.71
CA ILE A 245 -0.94 -14.18 -5.83
C ILE A 245 -2.20 -13.50 -6.37
N ARG A 246 -3.05 -12.94 -5.49
CA ARG A 246 -4.26 -12.19 -5.88
C ARG A 246 -3.90 -11.00 -6.75
N ILE A 247 -2.81 -10.30 -6.46
CA ILE A 247 -2.33 -9.17 -7.26
C ILE A 247 -1.61 -9.68 -8.52
N ASP A 248 -2.21 -9.46 -9.70
CA ASP A 248 -1.58 -9.83 -10.97
C ASP A 248 -0.27 -9.05 -11.20
N ASN A 249 0.84 -9.76 -11.40
CA ASN A 249 2.15 -9.17 -11.74
C ASN A 249 2.05 -8.22 -12.96
N LYS A 250 1.18 -8.51 -13.94
CA LYS A 250 0.96 -7.61 -15.07
C LYS A 250 0.41 -6.26 -14.61
N ASN A 251 -0.52 -6.25 -13.65
CA ASN A 251 -1.08 -5.03 -13.08
C ASN A 251 -0.01 -4.23 -12.31
N LEU A 252 0.86 -4.90 -11.55
CA LEU A 252 2.01 -4.24 -10.92
C LEU A 252 2.98 -3.64 -11.95
N HIS A 253 3.27 -4.35 -13.05
CA HIS A 253 4.08 -3.80 -14.12
C HIS A 253 3.42 -2.58 -14.80
N LEU A 254 2.10 -2.60 -15.00
CA LEU A 254 1.35 -1.44 -15.53
C LEU A 254 1.44 -0.23 -14.59
N ILE A 255 1.32 -0.46 -13.28
CA ILE A 255 1.46 0.57 -12.25
C ILE A 255 2.90 1.11 -12.20
N GLY A 256 3.90 0.22 -12.20
CA GLY A 256 5.31 0.61 -12.22
C GLY A 256 5.70 1.38 -13.49
N ASN A 257 5.07 1.06 -14.61
CA ASN A 257 5.26 1.74 -15.90
C ASN A 257 4.31 2.90 -16.13
N TYR A 258 3.53 3.31 -15.12
CA TYR A 258 2.64 4.45 -15.22
C TYR A 258 3.45 5.71 -15.57
N LYS A 259 3.47 6.02 -16.86
CA LYS A 259 4.05 7.24 -17.41
C LYS A 259 2.92 8.23 -17.59
N ASN A 260 3.11 9.43 -17.07
CA ASN A 260 2.17 10.53 -17.14
C ASN A 260 2.08 11.08 -18.58
N ARG A 261 1.57 10.26 -19.52
CA ARG A 261 1.37 10.67 -20.91
C ARG A 261 0.01 11.34 -21.00
N ASN A 262 0.01 12.66 -20.97
CA ASN A 262 -1.05 13.52 -21.51
C ASN A 262 -2.34 13.71 -20.68
N THR A 263 -2.38 13.32 -19.41
CA THR A 263 -3.46 13.78 -18.50
C THR A 263 -2.86 14.37 -17.24
N ILE A 264 -3.34 15.55 -16.91
CA ILE A 264 -2.89 16.46 -15.85
C ILE A 264 -2.60 15.67 -14.56
N GLY A 265 -1.33 15.72 -14.12
CA GLY A 265 -0.77 14.85 -13.08
C GLY A 265 -1.25 15.18 -11.67
N TYR A 266 -2.46 14.74 -11.34
CA TYR A 266 -2.98 14.80 -9.98
C TYR A 266 -2.75 13.48 -9.23
N PRO A 267 -2.47 13.52 -7.92
CA PRO A 267 -2.45 12.34 -7.04
C PRO A 267 -3.70 11.45 -7.22
N SER A 268 -4.86 12.05 -7.45
CA SER A 268 -6.13 11.34 -7.69
C SER A 268 -6.11 10.46 -8.93
N GLY A 269 -5.46 10.90 -10.02
CA GLY A 269 -5.33 10.12 -11.26
C GLY A 269 -4.52 8.85 -11.03
N LEU A 270 -3.39 8.97 -10.32
CA LEU A 270 -2.58 7.82 -9.93
C LEU A 270 -3.37 6.87 -9.02
N TYR A 271 -4.00 7.39 -7.96
CA TYR A 271 -4.74 6.54 -7.02
C TYR A 271 -5.91 5.84 -7.69
N SER A 272 -6.63 6.51 -8.60
CA SER A 272 -7.68 5.91 -9.41
C SER A 272 -7.12 4.82 -10.33
N PHE A 273 -5.96 5.06 -10.97
CA PHE A 273 -5.28 4.06 -11.79
C PHE A 273 -4.87 2.83 -10.98
N ILE A 274 -4.25 3.02 -9.80
CA ILE A 274 -3.88 1.92 -8.91
C ILE A 274 -5.13 1.16 -8.46
N ASN A 275 -6.16 1.87 -8.02
CA ASN A 275 -7.43 1.26 -7.60
C ASN A 275 -8.02 0.42 -8.73
N LYS A 276 -8.16 0.96 -9.94
CA LYS A 276 -8.71 0.24 -11.09
C LYS A 276 -7.95 -1.04 -11.43
N ASN A 277 -6.62 -1.00 -11.38
CA ASN A 277 -5.77 -2.14 -11.74
C ASN A 277 -5.65 -3.19 -10.62
N LEU A 278 -5.83 -2.83 -9.35
CA LEU A 278 -5.69 -3.78 -8.24
C LEU A 278 -7.03 -4.25 -7.65
N ARG A 279 -8.06 -3.40 -7.70
CA ARG A 279 -9.37 -3.69 -7.10
C ARG A 279 -10.08 -4.85 -7.78
N LEU A 280 -10.00 -4.96 -9.10
CA LEU A 280 -10.60 -6.07 -9.85
C LEU A 280 -9.91 -7.41 -9.53
N SER A 281 -8.61 -7.39 -9.22
CA SER A 281 -7.85 -8.59 -8.87
C SER A 281 -8.12 -9.07 -7.44
N LEU A 282 -8.40 -8.14 -6.52
CA LEU A 282 -8.73 -8.45 -5.12
C LEU A 282 -10.23 -8.74 -4.90
N HIS A 283 -11.11 -8.32 -5.81
CA HIS A 283 -12.55 -8.61 -5.79
C HIS A 283 -13.01 -9.42 -7.01
N LYS A 284 -12.18 -10.33 -7.53
CA LYS A 284 -12.69 -11.44 -8.35
C LYS A 284 -13.63 -12.26 -7.45
N LYS A 285 -14.89 -11.81 -7.29
CA LYS A 285 -16.00 -12.72 -7.05
C LYS A 285 -16.06 -13.58 -8.30
N THR A 286 -15.35 -14.70 -8.27
CA THR A 286 -15.49 -15.75 -9.25
C THR A 286 -16.98 -16.05 -9.37
N ILE A 287 -17.44 -16.19 -10.61
CA ILE A 287 -18.86 -16.41 -10.96
C ILE A 287 -19.36 -17.81 -10.51
N LYS A 288 -18.54 -18.56 -9.78
CA LYS A 288 -18.93 -19.74 -8.99
C LYS A 288 -18.47 -19.53 -7.55
N GLU A 289 -19.30 -19.98 -6.62
CA GLU A 289 -19.24 -19.93 -5.14
C GLU A 289 -17.97 -20.58 -4.52
N ILE A 290 -16.79 -20.35 -5.09
CA ILE A 290 -15.53 -20.79 -4.48
C ILE A 290 -15.03 -19.62 -3.66
N GLU A 291 -15.20 -19.76 -2.35
CA GLU A 291 -14.72 -18.81 -1.35
C GLU A 291 -13.21 -18.54 -1.50
N GLU A 292 -12.79 -17.35 -1.10
CA GLU A 292 -11.37 -17.01 -1.01
C GLU A 292 -10.64 -18.05 -0.13
N VAL A 293 -9.56 -18.65 -0.64
CA VAL A 293 -8.67 -19.52 0.15
C VAL A 293 -8.30 -18.77 1.43
N LYS A 294 -8.69 -19.33 2.59
CA LYS A 294 -8.57 -18.69 3.90
C LYS A 294 -7.95 -19.63 4.93
N TRP A 295 -7.51 -19.06 6.06
CA TRP A 295 -7.20 -19.85 7.24
C TRP A 295 -8.46 -20.48 7.84
N ILE A 296 -8.43 -21.80 8.06
CA ILE A 296 -9.51 -22.55 8.70
C ILE A 296 -9.00 -23.09 10.04
N PRO A 297 -9.61 -22.72 11.19
CA PRO A 297 -9.23 -23.27 12.48
C PRO A 297 -9.34 -24.80 12.50
N TYR A 298 -8.28 -25.49 12.93
CA TYR A 298 -8.23 -26.96 12.95
C TYR A 298 -9.43 -27.58 13.69
N SER A 299 -9.93 -26.90 14.73
CA SER A 299 -11.10 -27.32 15.52
C SER A 299 -12.40 -27.40 14.72
N GLN A 300 -12.48 -26.81 13.53
CA GLN A 300 -13.64 -26.91 12.64
C GLN A 300 -13.62 -28.19 11.77
N ILE A 301 -12.52 -28.93 11.76
CA ILE A 301 -12.37 -30.16 10.99
C ILE A 301 -12.69 -31.35 11.89
N THR A 302 -13.68 -32.15 11.50
CA THR A 302 -14.10 -33.36 12.23
C THR A 302 -13.93 -34.61 11.37
N ASP A 303 -14.09 -35.78 11.98
CA ASP A 303 -14.15 -37.08 11.29
C ASP A 303 -12.92 -37.40 10.41
N LEU A 304 -11.75 -36.90 10.82
CA LEU A 304 -10.48 -37.02 10.11
C LEU A 304 -10.02 -38.49 10.03
N LYS A 305 -10.22 -39.13 8.88
CA LYS A 305 -9.87 -40.52 8.60
C LYS A 305 -8.84 -40.61 7.47
N LYS A 306 -7.69 -41.22 7.73
CA LYS A 306 -6.65 -41.45 6.71
C LYS A 306 -7.19 -42.33 5.58
N ILE A 307 -7.03 -41.88 4.34
CA ILE A 307 -7.45 -42.61 3.13
C ILE A 307 -6.30 -42.93 2.18
N ALA A 308 -5.20 -42.18 2.24
CA ALA A 308 -3.99 -42.46 1.45
C ALA A 308 -2.74 -41.83 2.07
N GLU A 309 -1.58 -42.32 1.64
CA GLU A 309 -0.27 -41.77 2.00
C GLU A 309 0.65 -41.93 0.79
N GLY A 310 1.34 -40.86 0.44
CA GLY A 310 2.42 -40.86 -0.54
C GLY A 310 3.72 -40.37 0.09
N GLY A 311 4.77 -40.24 -0.72
CA GLY A 311 6.09 -39.83 -0.20
C GLY A 311 6.16 -38.40 0.36
N PHE A 312 5.22 -37.53 0.01
CA PHE A 312 5.23 -36.10 0.37
C PHE A 312 4.04 -35.66 1.23
N SER A 313 3.02 -36.51 1.37
CA SER A 313 1.79 -36.13 2.09
C SER A 313 0.94 -37.32 2.51
N ILE A 314 0.10 -37.07 3.52
CA ILE A 314 -0.98 -37.96 3.95
C ILE A 314 -2.32 -37.31 3.58
N ILE A 315 -3.23 -38.09 3.00
CA ILE A 315 -4.58 -37.65 2.66
C ILE A 315 -5.57 -38.25 3.65
N TYR A 316 -6.42 -37.38 4.18
CA TYR A 316 -7.54 -37.75 5.03
C TYR A 316 -8.85 -37.37 4.34
N LYS A 317 -9.90 -38.17 4.57
CA LYS A 317 -11.29 -37.72 4.46
C LYS A 317 -11.65 -37.04 5.78
N ALA A 318 -12.34 -35.91 5.74
CA ALA A 318 -12.83 -35.21 6.92
C ALA A 318 -14.17 -34.55 6.63
N THR A 319 -14.78 -33.97 7.65
CA THR A 319 -15.97 -33.13 7.53
C THR A 319 -15.64 -31.71 7.99
N TRP A 320 -16.08 -30.72 7.22
CA TRP A 320 -15.95 -29.29 7.53
C TRP A 320 -17.28 -28.61 7.20
N GLU A 321 -17.87 -27.86 8.14
CA GLU A 321 -19.19 -27.21 7.96
C GLU A 321 -20.31 -28.12 7.41
N GLY A 322 -20.26 -29.43 7.71
CA GLY A 322 -21.25 -30.41 7.26
C GLY A 322 -21.04 -30.95 5.85
N ILE A 323 -19.96 -30.56 5.17
CA ILE A 323 -19.56 -31.13 3.87
C ILE A 323 -18.34 -32.03 4.01
N ASP A 324 -18.28 -33.07 3.17
CA ASP A 324 -17.10 -33.93 3.05
C ASP A 324 -15.96 -33.20 2.35
N VAL A 325 -14.77 -33.21 2.95
CA VAL A 325 -13.56 -32.57 2.43
C VAL A 325 -12.38 -33.54 2.43
N ALA A 326 -11.43 -33.30 1.52
CA ALA A 326 -10.14 -33.96 1.53
C ALA A 326 -9.13 -33.06 2.26
N VAL A 327 -8.45 -33.60 3.27
CA VAL A 327 -7.40 -32.90 4.00
C VAL A 327 -6.05 -33.48 3.60
N LYS A 328 -5.25 -32.67 2.90
CA LYS A 328 -3.88 -33.04 2.52
C LYS A 328 -2.90 -32.48 3.54
N LYS A 329 -2.34 -33.35 4.36
CA LYS A 329 -1.28 -33.02 5.33
C LYS A 329 0.08 -33.19 4.67
N LEU A 330 0.90 -32.14 4.65
CA LEU A 330 2.20 -32.13 3.99
C LEU A 330 3.31 -32.50 4.98
N HIS A 331 4.19 -33.42 4.60
CA HIS A 331 5.32 -33.80 5.44
C HIS A 331 6.32 -32.65 5.62
N ASP A 332 6.97 -32.60 6.78
CA ASP A 332 8.05 -31.65 7.10
C ASP A 332 7.68 -30.18 6.87
N SER A 333 6.38 -29.88 7.01
CA SER A 333 5.81 -28.55 6.81
C SER A 333 5.62 -27.77 8.11
N GLN A 334 6.41 -28.07 9.16
CA GLN A 334 6.34 -27.36 10.43
C GLN A 334 6.73 -25.88 10.29
N ASN A 335 7.53 -25.57 9.28
CA ASN A 335 7.84 -24.22 8.83
C ASN A 335 7.26 -23.99 7.43
N ILE A 336 6.95 -22.74 7.09
CA ILE A 336 6.47 -22.38 5.75
C ILE A 336 7.57 -22.69 4.74
N SER A 337 7.43 -23.81 4.04
CA SER A 337 8.40 -24.29 3.05
C SER A 337 8.07 -23.74 1.66
N LYS A 338 9.08 -23.66 0.79
CA LYS A 338 8.86 -23.31 -0.63
C LYS A 338 7.85 -24.25 -1.29
N TYR A 339 7.87 -25.53 -0.92
CA TYR A 339 6.95 -26.55 -1.42
C TYR A 339 5.50 -26.27 -1.03
N PHE A 340 5.22 -25.98 0.25
CA PHE A 340 3.86 -25.62 0.68
C PHE A 340 3.33 -24.38 -0.06
N LEU A 341 4.15 -23.34 -0.17
CA LEU A 341 3.76 -22.11 -0.87
C LEU A 341 3.54 -22.35 -2.37
N ASN A 342 4.39 -23.15 -3.01
CA ASN A 342 4.23 -23.50 -4.43
C ASN A 342 2.94 -24.26 -4.70
N GLU A 343 2.60 -25.22 -3.83
CA GLU A 343 1.36 -25.97 -3.96
C GLU A 343 0.13 -25.08 -3.78
N LEU A 344 0.14 -24.22 -2.75
CA LEU A 344 -0.93 -23.25 -2.50
C LEU A 344 -1.10 -22.27 -3.68
N ARG A 345 0.00 -21.82 -4.29
CA ARG A 345 -0.02 -20.99 -5.50
C ARG A 345 -0.62 -21.70 -6.70
N SER A 346 -0.25 -22.95 -6.89
CA SER A 346 -0.71 -23.76 -8.03
C SER A 346 -2.23 -23.94 -7.96
N LEU A 347 -2.74 -24.26 -6.76
CA LEU A 347 -4.18 -24.35 -6.50
C LEU A 347 -4.90 -23.02 -6.78
N TYR A 348 -4.34 -21.90 -6.33
CA TYR A 348 -4.94 -20.58 -6.56
C TYR A 348 -4.97 -20.19 -8.04
N GLN A 349 -3.84 -20.36 -8.75
CA GLN A 349 -3.71 -19.93 -10.16
C GLN A 349 -4.61 -20.71 -11.12
N CYS A 350 -5.01 -21.93 -10.74
CA CYS A 350 -5.83 -22.81 -11.57
C CYS A 350 -7.31 -22.81 -11.15
N ASN A 351 -7.67 -22.01 -10.14
CA ASN A 351 -9.04 -21.89 -9.61
C ASN A 351 -9.98 -21.04 -10.50
N ASP A 352 -9.71 -20.91 -11.80
CA ASP A 352 -10.46 -20.08 -12.75
C ASP A 352 -11.83 -20.70 -13.16
N GLY A 353 -12.43 -21.52 -12.30
CA GLY A 353 -13.75 -22.15 -12.55
C GLY A 353 -13.72 -23.38 -13.46
N ASN A 354 -12.52 -23.90 -13.77
CA ASN A 354 -12.34 -25.15 -14.51
C ASN A 354 -12.68 -26.36 -13.63
N GLU A 355 -13.59 -27.21 -14.10
CA GLU A 355 -14.07 -28.43 -13.40
C GLU A 355 -12.97 -29.50 -13.22
N TRP A 356 -11.80 -29.28 -13.81
CA TRP A 356 -10.66 -30.20 -13.81
C TRP A 356 -9.67 -29.97 -12.67
N VAL A 357 -9.77 -28.83 -11.97
CA VAL A 357 -8.87 -28.43 -10.89
C VAL A 357 -9.60 -28.61 -9.57
N ILE A 358 -8.95 -29.28 -8.62
CA ILE A 358 -9.52 -29.51 -7.29
C ILE A 358 -9.63 -28.17 -6.57
N GLY A 359 -10.85 -27.80 -6.19
CA GLY A 359 -11.10 -26.60 -5.39
C GLY A 359 -10.40 -26.68 -4.04
N CYS A 360 -9.87 -25.54 -3.59
CA CYS A 360 -9.24 -25.39 -2.28
C CYS A 360 -10.08 -24.41 -1.45
N TYR A 361 -10.58 -24.88 -0.31
CA TYR A 361 -11.32 -24.05 0.63
C TYR A 361 -10.38 -23.21 1.50
N GLY A 362 -9.21 -23.76 1.82
CA GLY A 362 -8.32 -23.13 2.77
C GLY A 362 -7.19 -24.03 3.24
N PHE A 363 -6.56 -23.61 4.31
CA PHE A 363 -5.47 -24.32 4.95
C PHE A 363 -5.58 -24.20 6.47
N THR A 364 -5.01 -25.18 7.16
CA THR A 364 -4.94 -25.23 8.62
C THR A 364 -3.58 -25.74 9.06
N GLN A 365 -3.35 -25.83 10.37
CA GLN A 365 -2.15 -26.42 10.94
C GLN A 365 -2.51 -27.44 12.01
N ASP A 366 -1.86 -28.60 11.96
CA ASP A 366 -1.97 -29.62 12.98
C ASP A 366 -1.51 -29.05 14.34
N PRO A 367 -2.36 -29.04 15.39
CA PRO A 367 -1.97 -28.48 16.67
C PRO A 367 -0.87 -29.29 17.35
N ILE A 368 -0.71 -30.57 17.02
CA ILE A 368 0.27 -31.50 17.60
C ILE A 368 1.56 -31.48 16.78
N THR A 369 1.48 -31.84 15.49
CA THR A 369 2.69 -31.97 14.66
C THR A 369 3.20 -30.66 14.09
N LYS A 370 2.39 -29.59 14.16
CA LYS A 370 2.64 -28.27 13.57
C LYS A 370 2.76 -28.27 12.05
N GLU A 371 2.45 -29.38 11.38
CA GLU A 371 2.46 -29.47 9.92
C GLU A 371 1.21 -28.79 9.33
N TYR A 372 1.39 -28.12 8.19
CA TYR A 372 0.30 -27.51 7.45
C TYR A 372 -0.54 -28.56 6.71
N MET A 373 -1.84 -28.28 6.63
CA MET A 373 -2.79 -29.09 5.90
C MET A 373 -3.61 -28.22 4.95
N LEU A 374 -3.84 -28.71 3.73
CA LEU A 374 -4.73 -28.09 2.74
C LEU A 374 -6.11 -28.75 2.82
N ILE A 375 -7.16 -27.94 2.72
CA ILE A 375 -8.56 -28.38 2.78
C ILE A 375 -9.15 -28.22 1.39
N LEU A 376 -9.50 -29.34 0.77
CA LEU A 376 -9.81 -29.46 -0.63
C LEU A 376 -11.19 -30.08 -0.84
N ASN A 377 -11.82 -29.78 -1.98
CA ASN A 377 -13.05 -30.45 -2.40
C ASN A 377 -12.82 -31.97 -2.39
N TYR A 378 -13.71 -32.73 -1.76
CA TYR A 378 -13.72 -34.19 -1.84
C TYR A 378 -14.55 -34.65 -3.05
N ALA A 379 -14.10 -35.68 -3.76
CA ALA A 379 -14.89 -36.36 -4.78
C ALA A 379 -14.95 -37.86 -4.46
N GLU A 380 -16.15 -38.42 -4.40
CA GLU A 380 -16.35 -39.84 -4.16
C GLU A 380 -15.85 -40.69 -5.35
N ASP A 381 -15.17 -41.78 -5.01
CA ASP A 381 -14.91 -42.95 -5.86
C ASP A 381 -14.19 -42.76 -7.20
N SER A 382 -12.94 -42.26 -7.13
CA SER A 382 -11.93 -42.77 -8.06
C SER A 382 -10.53 -42.80 -7.45
N LYS A 383 -9.77 -43.89 -7.65
CA LYS A 383 -8.32 -43.92 -7.35
C LYS A 383 -7.57 -42.76 -8.05
N VAL A 384 -8.10 -42.31 -9.19
CA VAL A 384 -7.63 -41.16 -9.95
C VAL A 384 -7.71 -39.87 -9.14
N PHE A 385 -8.75 -39.66 -8.34
CA PHE A 385 -8.91 -38.48 -7.49
C PHE A 385 -7.84 -38.42 -6.39
N ILE A 386 -7.55 -39.53 -5.73
CA ILE A 386 -6.49 -39.61 -4.70
C ILE A 386 -5.12 -39.29 -5.32
N VAL A 387 -4.83 -39.82 -6.52
CA VAL A 387 -3.59 -39.55 -7.24
C VAL A 387 -3.48 -38.07 -7.62
N ARG A 388 -4.58 -37.44 -8.03
CA ARG A 388 -4.62 -35.99 -8.31
C ARG A 388 -4.30 -35.15 -7.08
N ILE A 389 -4.81 -35.52 -5.90
CA ILE A 389 -4.49 -34.81 -4.65
C ILE A 389 -3.04 -35.02 -4.23
N LEU A 390 -2.52 -36.25 -4.31
CA LEU A 390 -1.14 -36.54 -3.92
C LEU A 390 -0.12 -35.75 -4.76
N TYR A 391 -0.41 -35.56 -6.06
CA TYR A 391 0.49 -34.93 -7.02
C TYR A 391 -0.05 -33.61 -7.62
N ILE A 392 -0.74 -32.80 -6.81
CA ILE A 392 -1.33 -31.51 -7.22
C ILE A 392 -0.37 -30.66 -8.06
N GLU A 393 0.89 -30.49 -7.62
CA GLU A 393 1.87 -29.70 -8.38
C GLU A 393 2.13 -30.27 -9.79
N ILE A 394 2.27 -31.60 -9.93
CA ILE A 394 2.57 -32.25 -11.22
C ILE A 394 1.36 -32.15 -12.16
N PHE A 395 0.17 -32.46 -11.66
CA PHE A 395 -1.06 -32.40 -12.47
C PHE A 395 -1.40 -30.97 -12.89
N ILE A 396 -1.17 -29.99 -12.02
CA ILE A 396 -1.40 -28.58 -12.35
C ILE A 396 -0.39 -28.09 -13.39
N VAL A 397 0.89 -28.46 -13.28
CA VAL A 397 1.90 -28.12 -14.30
C VAL A 397 1.50 -28.68 -15.67
N GLU A 398 1.02 -29.93 -15.73
CA GLU A 398 0.53 -30.52 -16.99
C GLU A 398 -0.71 -29.79 -17.52
N ILE A 399 -1.71 -29.51 -16.68
CA ILE A 399 -2.93 -28.79 -17.10
C ILE A 399 -2.60 -27.36 -17.57
N CYS A 400 -1.75 -26.62 -16.87
CA CYS A 400 -1.30 -25.29 -17.29
C CYS A 400 -0.54 -25.33 -18.63
N TYR A 401 0.28 -26.35 -18.85
CA TYR A 401 0.99 -26.59 -20.11
C TYR A 401 0.00 -26.81 -21.27
N TYR A 402 -1.05 -27.62 -21.05
CA TYR A 402 -2.08 -27.88 -22.07
C TYR A 402 -3.03 -26.70 -22.30
N LEU A 403 -3.35 -25.91 -21.27
CA LEU A 403 -4.28 -24.77 -21.36
C LEU A 403 -3.63 -23.45 -21.82
N ASN A 404 -2.32 -23.42 -22.08
CA ASN A 404 -1.58 -22.23 -22.51
C ASN A 404 -1.67 -21.04 -21.52
N ILE A 405 -1.92 -21.34 -20.24
CA ILE A 405 -1.94 -20.36 -19.15
C ILE A 405 -0.50 -20.20 -18.67
N GLY A 406 0.23 -19.25 -19.29
CA GLY A 406 1.49 -18.64 -18.84
C GLY A 406 2.49 -19.52 -18.08
N LYS A 407 3.61 -19.84 -18.73
CA LYS A 407 4.80 -20.53 -18.17
C LYS A 407 4.96 -20.36 -16.65
N LEU A 408 4.80 -21.46 -15.91
CA LEU A 408 5.37 -21.63 -14.58
C LEU A 408 6.90 -21.59 -14.72
N GLU A 409 7.52 -20.46 -14.37
CA GLU A 409 8.97 -20.42 -14.20
C GLU A 409 9.33 -21.20 -12.91
N THR A 410 10.17 -22.22 -13.09
CA THR A 410 10.71 -23.16 -12.09
C THR A 410 11.51 -22.50 -10.98
#